data_AF-A0A0K8RD06-F1
#
_entry.id   AF-A0A0K8RD06-F1
#
_cell.length_a   1.000
_cell.length_b   1.000
_cell.length_c   1.000
_cell.angle_alpha   90.00
_cell.angle_beta   90.00
_cell.angle_gamma   90.00
#
_symmetry.space_group_name_H-M   'P 1'
#
loop_
_entity.id
_entity.type
_entity.pdbx_description
1 polymer ?
#
loop_
_entity_poly.entity_id
_entity_poly.type
_entity_poly.pdbx_seq_one_letter_code
_entity_poly.pdbx_strand_id
1 'polypeptide(L)'
;MQQEMKLQNILYSPYKRSTTLKGLVGVAPNGVVTYVSKLYPGSNTDKDIVKDCGVLKQLVTKGNLSTLTDKGFLIRDLLPPGVSRNIPPFLSTPQFTPQQS
;
A
#
# COMPACT_ATOMS: atom_id res chain seq x y z
N MET A 1 20.15 -21.18 14.05
CA MET A 1 18.91 -21.99 13.97
C MET A 1 17.66 -21.36 14.58
N GLN A 2 17.50 -21.22 15.91
CA GLN A 2 16.24 -20.68 16.48
C GLN A 2 15.95 -19.21 16.09
N GLN A 3 16.99 -18.38 15.94
CA GLN A 3 16.86 -16.99 15.52
C GLN A 3 16.42 -16.87 14.05
N GLU A 4 16.97 -17.70 13.17
CA GLU A 4 16.67 -17.69 11.73
C GLU A 4 15.24 -18.13 11.43
N MET A 5 14.73 -19.16 12.13
CA MET A 5 13.33 -19.58 12.00
C MET A 5 12.36 -18.47 12.43
N LYS A 6 12.69 -17.72 13.49
CA LYS A 6 11.88 -16.58 13.95
C LYS A 6 11.86 -15.45 12.91
N LEU A 7 13.00 -15.14 12.32
CA LEU A 7 13.11 -14.09 11.30
C LEU A 7 12.34 -14.46 10.02
N GLN A 8 12.43 -15.71 9.57
CA GLN A 8 11.66 -16.19 8.43
C GLN A 8 10.16 -16.05 8.68
N ASN A 9 9.66 -16.45 9.85
CA ASN A 9 8.23 -16.33 10.17
C ASN A 9 7.73 -14.88 10.12
N ILE A 10 8.52 -13.94 10.64
CA ILE A 10 8.15 -12.51 10.67
C ILE A 10 8.22 -11.87 9.28
N LEU A 11 9.21 -12.25 8.47
CA LEU A 11 9.42 -11.66 7.15
C LEU A 11 8.60 -12.34 6.04
N TYR A 12 8.11 -13.56 6.28
CA TYR A 12 7.34 -14.31 5.29
C TYR A 12 6.02 -13.61 4.99
N SER A 13 5.81 -13.28 3.73
CA SER A 13 4.55 -12.78 3.22
C SER A 13 3.75 -13.95 2.67
N PRO A 14 2.62 -14.33 3.28
CA PRO A 14 1.77 -15.41 2.77
C PRO A 14 1.29 -15.12 1.34
N TYR A 15 1.07 -13.85 1.02
CA TYR A 15 0.63 -13.38 -0.29
C TYR A 15 1.70 -13.59 -1.38
N LYS A 16 2.97 -13.34 -1.07
CA LYS A 16 4.09 -13.52 -2.02
C LYS A 16 4.79 -14.88 -1.91
N ARG A 17 4.41 -15.69 -0.91
CA ARG A 17 5.04 -16.98 -0.57
C ARG A 17 6.57 -16.90 -0.45
N SER A 18 7.05 -15.77 0.07
CA SER A 18 8.48 -15.46 0.16
C SER A 18 8.75 -14.49 1.31
N THR A 19 9.99 -14.50 1.80
CA THR A 19 10.54 -13.52 2.74
C THR A 19 10.60 -12.16 2.04
N THR A 20 9.80 -11.21 2.50
CA THR A 20 9.72 -9.87 1.89
C THR A 20 9.84 -8.78 2.95
N LEU A 21 10.30 -7.61 2.51
CA LEU A 21 10.14 -6.36 3.24
C LEU A 21 9.17 -5.48 2.45
N LYS A 22 8.29 -4.79 3.17
CA LYS A 22 7.30 -3.86 2.63
C LYS A 22 7.68 -2.44 2.96
N GLY A 23 7.47 -1.51 2.04
CA GLY A 23 7.62 -0.08 2.25
C GLY A 23 6.46 0.66 1.61
N LEU A 24 6.10 1.80 2.18
CA LEU A 24 5.08 2.70 1.65
C LEU A 24 5.75 3.93 1.05
N VAL A 25 5.40 4.25 -0.18
CA VAL A 25 5.86 5.45 -0.89
C VAL A 25 4.65 6.31 -1.23
N GLY A 26 4.69 7.57 -0.83
CA GLY A 26 3.70 8.58 -1.21
C GLY A 26 4.24 9.43 -2.34
N VAL A 27 3.51 9.52 -3.44
CA VAL A 27 3.90 10.29 -4.63
C VAL A 27 2.85 11.38 -4.87
N ALA A 28 3.30 12.62 -5.07
CA ALA A 28 2.42 13.72 -5.43
C ALA A 28 1.94 13.60 -6.90
N PRO A 29 0.83 14.26 -7.28
CA PRO A 29 0.32 14.20 -8.65
C PRO A 29 1.31 14.65 -9.73
N ASN A 30 2.31 15.46 -9.36
CA ASN A 30 3.40 15.90 -10.24
C ASN A 30 4.56 14.87 -10.35
N GLY A 31 4.41 13.66 -9.79
CA GLY A 31 5.41 12.60 -9.84
C GLY A 31 6.50 12.70 -8.78
N VAL A 32 6.51 13.74 -7.93
CA VAL A 32 7.52 13.91 -6.88
C VAL A 32 7.24 12.97 -5.72
N VAL A 33 8.26 12.24 -5.27
CA VAL A 33 8.17 11.44 -4.04
C VAL A 33 8.07 12.38 -2.85
N THR A 34 6.96 12.29 -2.11
CA THR A 34 6.67 13.14 -0.94
C THR A 34 6.87 12.43 0.38
N TYR A 35 6.89 11.09 0.35
CA TYR A 35 6.97 10.28 1.56
C TYR A 35 7.59 8.91 1.25
N VAL A 36 8.46 8.45 2.15
CA VAL A 36 9.00 7.08 2.14
C VAL A 36 8.99 6.57 3.58
N SER A 37 8.33 5.45 3.83
CA SER A 37 8.32 4.83 5.16
C SER A 37 9.62 4.06 5.43
N LYS A 38 9.82 3.70 6.70
CA LYS A 38 10.73 2.59 7.04
C LYS A 38 10.22 1.27 6.43
N LEU A 39 11.11 0.30 6.34
CA LEU A 39 10.76 -1.05 5.90
C LEU A 39 10.10 -1.83 7.03
N TYR A 40 9.05 -2.55 6.68
CA TYR A 40 8.28 -3.42 7.55
C TYR A 40 8.41 -4.88 7.11
N PRO A 41 8.30 -5.83 8.04
CA PRO A 41 8.24 -7.24 7.68
C PRO A 41 7.09 -7.58 6.72
N GLY A 42 7.30 -8.57 5.86
CA GLY A 42 6.32 -9.03 4.88
C GLY A 42 5.00 -9.55 5.46
N SER A 43 5.01 -9.99 6.73
CA SER A 43 3.83 -10.41 7.46
C SER A 43 2.92 -9.25 7.88
N ASN A 44 3.45 -8.02 7.97
CA ASN A 44 2.65 -6.85 8.36
C ASN A 44 1.60 -6.53 7.30
N THR A 45 0.40 -6.16 7.75
CA THR A 45 -0.67 -5.73 6.87
C THR A 45 -0.45 -4.29 6.43
N ASP A 46 -0.92 -3.96 5.22
CA ASP A 46 -0.80 -2.61 4.67
C ASP A 46 -1.50 -1.55 5.57
N LYS A 47 -2.58 -1.96 6.24
CA LYS A 47 -3.31 -1.13 7.21
C LYS A 47 -2.45 -0.78 8.43
N ASP A 48 -1.70 -1.74 8.95
CA ASP A 48 -0.83 -1.52 10.12
C ASP A 48 0.36 -0.63 9.76
N ILE A 49 0.94 -0.84 8.58
CA ILE A 49 2.02 0.00 8.05
C ILE A 49 1.56 1.46 7.97
N VAL A 50 0.35 1.72 7.46
CA VAL A 50 -0.19 3.08 7.29
C VAL A 50 -0.45 3.77 8.64
N LYS A 51 -0.89 3.02 9.65
CA LYS A 51 -1.08 3.54 11.01
C LYS A 51 0.24 3.93 11.66
N ASP A 52 1.25 3.07 11.53
CA ASP A 52 2.55 3.23 12.20
C ASP A 52 3.45 4.26 11.51
N CYS A 53 3.49 4.25 10.17
CA CYS A 53 4.48 5.03 9.43
C CYS A 53 4.23 6.55 9.48
N GLY A 54 3.02 6.97 9.89
CA GLY A 54 2.69 8.38 10.10
C GLY A 54 2.36 9.15 8.82
N VAL A 55 2.19 8.47 7.69
CA VAL A 55 1.78 9.09 6.41
C VAL A 55 0.46 9.86 6.54
N LEU A 56 -0.45 9.41 7.41
CA LEU A 56 -1.74 10.05 7.67
C LEU A 56 -1.59 11.49 8.18
N LYS A 57 -0.55 11.79 8.99
CA LYS A 57 -0.29 13.15 9.49
C LYS A 57 0.08 14.11 8.36
N GLN A 58 0.82 13.62 7.36
CA GLN A 58 1.14 14.43 6.18
C GLN A 58 -0.08 14.68 5.30
N LEU A 59 -1.01 13.71 5.20
CA LEU A 59 -2.26 13.86 4.46
C LEU A 59 -3.21 14.86 5.11
N VAL A 60 -3.31 14.88 6.45
CA VAL A 60 -4.09 15.88 7.20
C VAL A 60 -3.60 17.29 6.94
N THR A 61 -2.28 17.49 6.91
CA THR A 61 -1.66 18.82 6.83
C THR A 61 -1.94 19.53 5.50
N LYS A 62 -2.18 18.77 4.42
CA LYS A 62 -2.25 19.32 3.07
C LYS A 62 -3.67 19.61 2.55
N GLY A 63 -4.72 19.12 3.22
CA GLY A 63 -6.13 19.38 2.88
C GLY A 63 -6.55 18.90 1.48
N ASN A 64 -7.74 18.29 1.34
CA ASN A 64 -8.33 17.91 0.02
C ASN A 64 -7.44 17.04 -0.90
N LEU A 65 -6.65 16.12 -0.35
CA LEU A 65 -5.91 15.15 -1.17
C LEU A 65 -6.76 13.93 -1.44
N SER A 66 -6.90 13.54 -2.71
CA SER A 66 -7.41 12.21 -3.08
C SER A 66 -6.24 11.24 -3.19
N THR A 67 -6.21 10.20 -2.38
CA THR A 67 -5.15 9.17 -2.44
C THR A 67 -5.57 8.07 -3.41
N LEU A 68 -4.73 7.77 -4.39
CA LEU A 68 -4.84 6.57 -5.23
C LEU A 68 -4.25 5.39 -4.47
N THR A 69 -5.04 4.33 -4.30
CA THR A 69 -4.56 3.12 -3.61
C THR A 69 -5.02 1.85 -4.32
N ASP A 70 -4.23 0.79 -4.20
CA ASP A 70 -4.61 -0.53 -4.68
C ASP A 70 -5.91 -1.04 -4.00
N LYS A 71 -6.63 -1.94 -4.66
CA LYS A 71 -7.87 -2.56 -4.14
C LYS A 71 -7.65 -3.24 -2.79
N GLY A 72 -6.48 -3.83 -2.56
CA GLY A 72 -6.11 -4.46 -1.29
C GLY A 72 -5.89 -3.48 -0.15
N PHE A 73 -5.78 -2.18 -0.45
CA PHE A 73 -5.41 -1.14 0.52
C PHE A 73 -6.64 -0.63 1.29
N LEU A 74 -7.08 -1.41 2.28
CA LEU A 74 -8.26 -1.13 3.12
C LEU A 74 -8.01 -0.07 4.21
N ILE A 75 -7.57 1.12 3.80
CA ILE A 75 -7.24 2.24 4.69
C ILE A 75 -8.37 3.26 4.88
N ARG A 76 -9.57 3.00 4.34
CA ARG A 76 -10.66 3.98 4.32
C ARG A 76 -10.99 4.49 5.73
N ASP A 77 -10.99 3.60 6.71
CA ASP A 77 -11.26 3.91 8.12
C ASP A 77 -10.16 4.74 8.80
N LEU A 78 -8.99 4.87 8.15
CA LEU A 78 -7.83 5.59 8.67
C LEU A 78 -7.66 6.97 8.02
N LEU A 79 -8.40 7.25 6.95
CA LEU A 79 -8.28 8.52 6.25
C LEU A 79 -8.93 9.64 7.07
N PRO A 80 -8.28 10.81 7.15
CA PRO A 80 -8.87 11.96 7.83
C PRO A 80 -10.07 12.52 7.05
N PRO A 81 -10.96 13.27 7.72
CA PRO A 81 -12.09 13.92 7.04
C PRO A 81 -11.63 14.77 5.87
N GLY A 82 -12.30 14.65 4.71
CA GLY A 82 -11.96 15.39 3.49
C GLY A 82 -10.92 14.73 2.58
N VAL A 83 -10.35 13.57 2.97
CA VAL A 83 -9.48 12.76 2.09
C VAL A 83 -10.28 11.61 1.49
N SER A 84 -10.40 11.59 0.16
CA SER A 84 -11.10 10.53 -0.55
C SER A 84 -10.13 9.46 -1.06
N ARG A 85 -10.52 8.19 -0.95
CA ARG A 85 -9.81 7.07 -1.56
C ARG A 85 -10.31 6.86 -2.98
N ASN A 86 -9.43 7.05 -3.96
CA ASN A 86 -9.72 6.67 -5.34
C ASN A 86 -9.08 5.29 -5.62
N ILE A 87 -9.89 4.33 -6.03
CA ILE A 87 -9.43 3.00 -6.47
C ILE A 87 -9.54 3.02 -7.99
N PRO A 88 -8.46 2.83 -8.75
CA PRO A 88 -8.55 2.82 -10.19
C PRO A 88 -9.53 1.75 -10.66
N PRO A 89 -10.35 2.03 -11.69
CA PRO A 89 -11.27 1.06 -12.26
C PRO A 89 -10.47 -0.16 -12.73
N PHE A 90 -10.84 -1.34 -12.22
CA PHE A 90 -10.24 -2.59 -12.67
C PHE A 90 -10.80 -2.91 -14.06
N LEU A 91 -9.94 -3.36 -14.97
CA LEU A 91 -10.36 -3.88 -16.26
C LEU A 91 -11.23 -5.13 -16.02
N SER A 92 -12.55 -4.98 -16.18
CA SER A 92 -13.50 -6.08 -16.29
C SER A 92 -13.66 -6.55 -17.74
N THR A 93 -12.64 -6.34 -18.57
CA THR A 93 -12.64 -6.84 -19.94
C THR A 93 -12.17 -8.30 -19.91
N PRO A 94 -12.96 -9.28 -20.40
CA PRO A 94 -12.40 -10.57 -20.75
C PRO A 94 -11.22 -10.35 -21.70
N GLN A 95 -10.19 -11.18 -21.56
CA GLN A 95 -9.00 -11.17 -22.40
C GLN A 95 -9.35 -10.89 -23.86
N PHE A 96 -8.58 -10.00 -24.51
CA PHE A 96 -8.69 -9.63 -25.92
C PHE A 96 -9.34 -10.75 -26.76
N THR A 97 -10.54 -10.50 -27.28
CA THR A 97 -11.10 -11.39 -28.28
C THR A 97 -10.28 -11.23 -29.56
N PRO A 98 -10.03 -12.32 -30.32
CA PRO A 98 -9.14 -12.31 -31.49
C PRO A 98 -9.53 -11.35 -32.62
N GLN A 99 -10.67 -10.66 -32.55
CA GLN A 99 -11.13 -9.73 -33.58
C GLN A 99 -10.49 -8.33 -33.54
N GLN A 100 -9.48 -8.11 -32.68
CA GLN A 100 -8.79 -6.81 -32.59
C GLN A 100 -7.31 -6.85 -33.00
N SER A 101 -6.87 -7.87 -33.74
CA SER A 101 -5.56 -7.89 -34.42
C SER A 101 -5.68 -7.49 -35.88
#